data_AF-A0A538J064-F1
#
_entry.id   AF-A0A538J064-F1
#
_cell.length_a   1.000
_cell.length_b   1.000
_cell.length_c   1.000
_cell.angle_alpha   90.00
_cell.angle_beta   90.00
_cell.angle_gamma   90.00
#
_symmetry.space_group_name_H-M   'P 1'
#
loop_
_entity.id
_entity.type
_entity.pdbx_description
1 polymer ?
#
loop_
_entity_poly.entity_id
_entity_poly.type
_entity_poly.pdbx_seq_one_letter_code
_entity_poly.pdbx_strand_id
1 'polypeptide(L)'
;MGQDLGDGNTTATISHDGRLNGTTSGHFDISGAPPVFAINGTVTFTTNHGTLVATVAGTFDVTTGAFTASGPVSGGTGKLAGASGTLTFSGVENLATGAFTETITGSICGTHEDEDPEE
;
A
#
# COMPACT_ATOMS: atom_id res chain seq x y z
N MET A 1 -8.71 -6.38 -4.33
CA MET A 1 -10.06 -5.80 -4.06
C MET A 1 -10.04 -5.29 -2.64
N GLY A 2 -10.48 -4.05 -2.41
CA GLY A 2 -10.45 -3.41 -1.10
C GLY A 2 -11.75 -2.74 -0.70
N GLN A 3 -11.81 -2.37 0.57
CA GLN A 3 -12.93 -1.75 1.23
C GLN A 3 -12.43 -0.61 2.13
N ASP A 4 -12.96 0.59 1.91
CA ASP A 4 -12.91 1.69 2.87
C ASP A 4 -13.90 1.39 4.00
N LEU A 5 -13.40 1.44 5.23
CA LEU A 5 -14.13 1.22 6.47
C LEU A 5 -14.57 2.54 7.12
N GLY A 6 -14.19 3.68 6.54
CA GLY A 6 -14.40 5.01 7.07
C GLY A 6 -13.24 5.49 7.94
N ASP A 7 -13.24 6.79 8.24
CA ASP A 7 -12.20 7.48 9.01
C ASP A 7 -10.77 7.26 8.47
N GLY A 8 -10.65 7.09 7.14
CA GLY A 8 -9.37 6.85 6.46
C GLY A 8 -8.83 5.43 6.59
N ASN A 9 -9.60 4.48 7.13
CA ASN A 9 -9.16 3.10 7.30
C ASN A 9 -9.55 2.24 6.12
N THR A 10 -8.58 1.61 5.46
CA THR A 10 -8.83 0.72 4.33
C THR A 10 -8.30 -0.68 4.59
N THR A 11 -8.96 -1.67 4.00
CA THR A 11 -8.44 -3.04 3.93
C THR A 11 -8.55 -3.57 2.52
N ALA A 12 -7.55 -4.31 2.04
CA ALA A 12 -7.65 -4.97 0.74
C ALA A 12 -6.99 -6.35 0.75
N THR A 13 -7.49 -7.22 -0.12
CA THR A 13 -6.84 -8.50 -0.41
C THR A 13 -6.02 -8.33 -1.68
N ILE A 14 -4.73 -8.68 -1.57
CA ILE A 14 -3.84 -8.80 -2.73
C ILE A 14 -3.98 -10.22 -3.26
N SER A 15 -4.52 -10.31 -4.47
CA SER A 15 -4.62 -11.55 -5.22
C SER A 15 -3.79 -11.37 -6.49
N HIS A 16 -2.51 -11.72 -6.42
CA HIS A 16 -1.59 -11.69 -7.56
C HIS A 16 -0.48 -12.74 -7.36
N ASP A 17 -0.03 -13.39 -8.43
CA ASP A 17 1.10 -14.32 -8.35
C ASP A 17 2.39 -13.60 -7.96
N GLY A 18 2.75 -13.65 -6.66
CA GLY A 18 3.93 -12.99 -6.13
C GLY A 18 4.13 -13.16 -4.62
N ARG A 19 5.26 -12.66 -4.10
CA ARG A 19 5.63 -12.73 -2.67
C ARG A 19 4.74 -11.88 -1.75
N LEU A 20 3.97 -10.95 -2.31
CA LEU A 20 3.03 -10.08 -1.62
C LEU A 20 1.59 -10.61 -1.60
N ASN A 21 1.41 -11.93 -1.76
CA ASN A 21 0.12 -12.56 -1.52
C ASN A 21 -0.27 -12.42 -0.04
N GLY A 22 -1.39 -11.75 0.22
CA GLY A 22 -1.78 -11.41 1.57
C GLY A 22 -2.84 -10.31 1.63
N THR A 23 -2.89 -9.63 2.77
CA THR A 23 -3.84 -8.54 3.02
C THR A 23 -3.10 -7.23 3.24
N THR A 24 -3.67 -6.14 2.79
CA THR A 24 -3.26 -4.78 3.15
C THR A 24 -4.22 -4.18 4.15
N SER A 25 -3.67 -3.39 5.06
CA SER A 25 -4.44 -2.46 5.89
C SER A 25 -3.77 -1.10 5.79
N GLY A 26 -4.56 -0.08 5.45
CA GLY A 26 -4.13 1.30 5.33
C GLY A 26 -4.82 2.19 6.35
N HIS A 27 -4.12 3.20 6.82
CA HIS A 27 -4.71 4.34 7.52
C HIS A 27 -4.21 5.62 6.84
N PHE A 28 -5.15 6.49 6.46
CA PHE A 28 -4.89 7.72 5.73
C PHE A 28 -5.50 8.93 6.43
N ASP A 29 -4.64 9.88 6.78
CA ASP A 29 -5.05 11.23 7.13
C ASP A 29 -5.46 11.98 5.85
N ILE A 30 -6.67 12.53 5.87
CA ILE A 30 -7.26 13.27 4.75
C ILE A 30 -7.22 14.77 5.07
N SER A 31 -6.69 15.58 4.14
CA SER A 31 -6.63 17.04 4.28
C SER A 31 -6.93 17.76 2.97
N GLY A 32 -7.24 19.05 3.06
CA GLY A 32 -7.57 19.89 1.89
C GLY A 32 -9.06 20.13 1.73
N ALA A 33 -9.48 20.42 0.49
CA ALA A 33 -10.85 20.80 0.16
C ALA A 33 -11.30 20.13 -1.15
N PRO A 34 -12.61 19.89 -1.34
CA PRO A 34 -13.14 19.33 -2.58
C PRO A 34 -12.72 20.15 -3.82
N PRO A 35 -12.59 19.51 -5.00
CA PRO A 35 -12.89 18.10 -5.27
C PRO A 35 -11.74 17.12 -4.98
N VAL A 36 -10.52 17.62 -4.74
CA VAL A 36 -9.33 16.77 -4.57
C VAL A 36 -8.72 16.98 -3.19
N PHE A 37 -8.71 15.91 -2.39
CA PHE A 37 -8.07 15.87 -1.08
C PHE A 37 -6.66 15.32 -1.18
N ALA A 38 -5.77 15.80 -0.31
CA ALA A 38 -4.49 15.17 -0.06
C ALA A 38 -4.68 14.02 0.95
N ILE A 39 -4.04 12.90 0.68
CA ILE A 39 -4.03 11.73 1.56
C ILE A 39 -2.60 11.40 1.96
N ASN A 40 -2.38 11.18 3.25
CA ASN A 40 -1.08 10.81 3.80
C ASN A 40 -1.29 9.65 4.77
N GLY A 41 -0.53 8.58 4.63
CA GLY A 41 -0.86 7.39 5.39
C GLY A 41 0.22 6.35 5.43
N THR A 42 -0.08 5.29 6.18
CA THR A 42 0.74 4.08 6.24
C THR A 42 -0.06 2.91 5.74
N VAL A 43 0.53 2.12 4.85
CA VAL A 43 -0.03 0.87 4.36
C VAL A 43 0.81 -0.28 4.86
N THR A 44 0.18 -1.20 5.59
CA THR A 44 0.79 -2.43 6.09
C THR A 44 0.32 -3.60 5.24
N PHE A 45 1.27 -4.28 4.62
CA PHE A 45 1.08 -5.55 3.93
C PHE A 45 1.38 -6.67 4.90
N THR A 46 0.47 -7.63 5.03
CA THR A 46 0.67 -8.87 5.78
C THR A 46 0.68 -10.03 4.81
N THR A 47 1.82 -10.69 4.69
CA THR A 47 2.03 -11.83 3.80
C THR A 47 2.38 -13.07 4.60
N ASN A 48 2.38 -14.24 3.96
CA ASN A 48 2.87 -15.48 4.57
C ASN A 48 4.38 -15.43 4.94
N HIS A 49 5.12 -14.42 4.45
CA HIS A 49 6.56 -14.31 4.62
C HIS A 49 6.99 -13.20 5.59
N GLY A 50 6.03 -12.44 6.12
CA GLY A 50 6.27 -11.30 7.01
C GLY A 50 5.38 -10.10 6.66
N THR A 51 5.63 -9.00 7.35
CA THR A 51 4.95 -7.72 7.09
C THR A 51 5.84 -6.76 6.31
N LEU A 52 5.24 -5.89 5.51
CA LEU A 52 5.88 -4.76 4.86
C LEU A 52 5.08 -3.51 5.21
N VAL A 53 5.75 -2.41 5.53
CA VAL A 53 5.11 -1.13 5.83
C VAL A 53 5.62 -0.11 4.83
N ALA A 54 4.71 0.63 4.22
CA ALA A 54 5.02 1.75 3.35
C ALA A 54 4.34 3.01 3.86
N THR A 55 5.07 4.12 3.86
CA THR A 55 4.52 5.44 4.14
C THR A 55 4.25 6.12 2.81
N VAL A 56 3.01 6.52 2.58
CA VAL A 56 2.55 6.99 1.27
C VAL A 56 1.89 8.36 1.37
N ALA A 57 2.02 9.13 0.31
CA ALA A 57 1.33 10.40 0.13
C ALA A 57 0.72 10.46 -1.27
N GLY A 58 -0.42 11.12 -1.38
CA GLY A 58 -1.24 11.04 -2.57
C GLY A 58 -2.40 12.01 -2.62
N THR A 59 -3.30 11.76 -3.56
CA THR A 59 -4.54 12.51 -3.74
C THR A 59 -5.72 11.59 -3.94
N PHE A 60 -6.89 12.06 -3.50
CA PHE A 60 -8.19 11.42 -3.72
C PHE A 60 -9.19 12.42 -4.29
N ASP A 61 -9.81 12.10 -5.41
CA ASP A 61 -10.83 12.91 -6.07
C ASP A 61 -12.23 12.39 -5.72
N VAL A 62 -13.00 13.14 -4.94
CA VAL A 62 -14.35 12.76 -4.50
C VAL A 62 -15.41 12.89 -5.60
N THR A 63 -15.07 13.39 -6.79
CA THR A 63 -16.00 13.43 -7.92
C THR A 63 -15.95 12.17 -8.75
N THR A 64 -14.78 11.52 -8.81
CA THR A 64 -14.52 10.33 -9.61
C THR A 64 -14.29 9.07 -8.76
N GLY A 65 -13.95 9.25 -7.48
CA GLY A 65 -13.44 8.19 -6.61
C GLY A 65 -12.00 7.79 -6.92
N ALA A 66 -11.32 8.49 -7.85
CA ALA A 66 -9.96 8.14 -8.22
C ALA A 66 -8.96 8.51 -7.13
N PHE A 67 -8.04 7.61 -6.83
CA PHE A 67 -6.91 7.89 -5.94
C PHE A 67 -5.57 7.46 -6.54
N THR A 68 -4.54 8.15 -6.09
CA THR A 68 -3.14 7.85 -6.37
C THR A 68 -2.33 8.18 -5.15
N ALA A 69 -1.55 7.23 -4.63
CA ALA A 69 -0.61 7.45 -3.55
C ALA A 69 0.71 6.76 -3.85
N SER A 70 1.81 7.33 -3.40
CA SER A 70 3.12 6.69 -3.53
C SER A 70 4.01 7.02 -2.36
N GLY A 71 4.99 6.16 -2.10
CA GLY A 71 6.01 6.47 -1.12
C GLY A 71 6.92 5.28 -0.80
N PRO A 72 7.94 5.53 0.03
CA PRO A 72 8.94 4.54 0.33
C PRO A 72 8.40 3.45 1.27
N VAL A 73 8.95 2.26 1.12
CA VAL A 73 8.91 1.23 2.16
C VAL A 73 9.63 1.77 3.39
N SER A 74 8.93 1.84 4.52
CA SER A 74 9.44 2.35 5.79
C SER A 74 9.84 1.23 6.75
N GLY A 75 9.48 -0.03 6.46
CA GLY A 75 9.97 -1.18 7.19
C GLY A 75 9.43 -2.50 6.69
N GLY A 76 9.99 -3.60 7.21
CA GLY A 76 9.48 -4.94 6.98
C GLY A 76 9.98 -5.92 8.03
N THR A 77 9.33 -7.09 8.10
CA THR A 77 9.64 -8.15 9.06
C THR A 77 9.75 -9.51 8.36
N GLY A 78 10.29 -10.51 9.06
CA GLY A 78 10.46 -11.85 8.49
C GLY A 78 11.40 -11.83 7.29
N LYS A 79 10.98 -12.43 6.17
CA LYS A 79 11.76 -12.43 4.91
C LYS A 79 11.73 -11.08 4.17
N LEU A 80 11.00 -10.10 4.70
CA LEU A 80 10.93 -8.73 4.20
C LEU A 80 11.66 -7.76 5.15
N ALA A 81 12.36 -8.27 6.17
CA ALA A 81 13.23 -7.44 6.99
C ALA A 81 14.33 -6.80 6.11
N GLY A 82 14.58 -5.51 6.31
CA GLY A 82 15.54 -4.75 5.49
C GLY A 82 15.05 -4.42 4.07
N ALA A 83 13.82 -4.79 3.71
CA ALA A 83 13.25 -4.42 2.43
C ALA A 83 13.18 -2.89 2.28
N SER A 84 13.65 -2.41 1.14
CA SER A 84 13.58 -1.00 0.75
C SER A 84 13.00 -0.89 -0.65
N GLY A 85 12.48 0.28 -1.00
CA GLY A 85 11.84 0.47 -2.28
C GLY A 85 10.76 1.54 -2.24
N THR A 86 10.07 1.70 -3.36
CA THR A 86 8.94 2.63 -3.49
C THR A 86 7.75 1.85 -4.02
N LEU A 87 6.59 2.09 -3.40
CA LEU A 87 5.31 1.56 -3.82
C LEU A 87 4.43 2.70 -4.31
N THR A 88 3.67 2.42 -5.36
CA THR A 88 2.69 3.30 -5.99
C THR A 88 1.36 2.57 -6.07
N PHE A 89 0.33 3.21 -5.55
CA PHE A 89 -1.04 2.74 -5.46
C PHE A 89 -1.88 3.64 -6.35
N SER A 90 -2.65 3.06 -7.25
CA SER A 90 -3.60 3.80 -8.06
C SER A 90 -4.87 2.99 -8.25
N GLY A 91 -6.01 3.61 -7.99
CA GLY A 91 -7.28 2.92 -8.01
C GLY A 91 -8.47 3.86 -8.12
N VAL A 92 -9.65 3.23 -8.09
CA VAL A 92 -10.93 3.92 -8.04
C VAL A 92 -11.79 3.30 -6.94
N GLU A 93 -12.32 4.15 -6.09
CA GLU A 93 -13.28 3.84 -5.05
C GLU A 93 -14.71 4.11 -5.53
N ASN A 94 -15.61 3.17 -5.25
CA ASN A 94 -17.03 3.37 -5.36
C ASN A 94 -17.54 4.16 -4.15
N LEU A 95 -17.73 5.47 -4.33
CA LEU A 95 -18.17 6.40 -3.29
C LEU A 95 -19.51 6.05 -2.63
N ALA A 96 -20.35 5.22 -3.26
CA ALA A 96 -21.61 4.77 -2.68
C ALA A 96 -21.43 3.59 -1.71
N THR A 97 -20.38 2.80 -1.87
CA THR A 97 -20.18 1.55 -1.11
C THR A 97 -18.84 1.46 -0.38
N GLY A 98 -17.92 2.39 -0.62
CA GLY A 98 -16.54 2.35 -0.13
C GLY A 98 -15.66 1.26 -0.76
N ALA A 99 -16.20 0.52 -1.74
CA ALA A 99 -15.46 -0.60 -2.34
C ALA A 99 -14.51 -0.06 -3.40
N PHE A 100 -13.24 -0.46 -3.38
CA PHE A 100 -12.25 0.02 -4.34
C PHE A 100 -11.46 -1.10 -5.01
N THR A 101 -10.99 -0.79 -6.21
CA THR A 101 -9.99 -1.60 -6.91
C THR A 101 -8.77 -0.74 -7.14
N GLU A 102 -7.61 -1.26 -6.76
CA GLU A 102 -6.33 -0.60 -6.95
C GLU A 102 -5.32 -1.52 -7.62
N THR A 103 -4.38 -0.88 -8.30
CA THR A 103 -3.16 -1.48 -8.80
C THR A 103 -2.02 -0.98 -7.92
N ILE A 104 -1.31 -1.92 -7.32
CA ILE A 104 -0.10 -1.65 -6.55
C ILE A 104 1.09 -2.02 -7.44
N THR A 105 1.93 -1.04 -7.71
CA THR A 105 3.18 -1.21 -8.46
C THR A 105 4.35 -0.74 -7.61
N GLY A 106 5.53 -1.28 -7.87
CA GLY A 106 6.71 -0.84 -7.15
C GLY A 106 7.86 -1.81 -7.32
N SER A 107 9.01 -1.39 -6.81
CA SER A 107 10.20 -2.23 -6.76
C SER A 107 10.57 -2.38 -5.29
N ILE A 108 10.67 -3.62 -4.84
CA ILE A 108 11.20 -3.95 -3.52
C ILE A 108 12.57 -4.55 -3.72
N CYS A 109 13.58 -3.84 -3.25
CA CYS A 109 14.92 -4.39 -3.07
C CYS A 109 14.94 -5.07 -1.70
N GLY A 110 14.95 -6.40 -1.69
CA GLY A 110 15.33 -7.13 -0.50
C GLY A 110 16.84 -7.05 -0.34
N THR A 111 17.34 -6.99 0.89
CA THR A 111 18.71 -7.43 1.13
C THR A 111 18.73 -8.92 0.85
N HIS A 112 19.10 -9.31 -0.38
CA HIS A 112 19.88 -10.52 -0.52
C HIS A 112 21.16 -10.19 0.26
N GLU A 113 21.24 -10.63 1.51
CA GLU A 113 22.49 -11.29 1.88
C GLU A 113 22.50 -12.51 0.96
N ASP A 114 23.01 -12.32 -0.26
CA ASP A 114 23.69 -13.39 -0.95
C ASP A 114 24.64 -13.92 0.12
N GLU A 115 24.32 -15.09 0.67
CA GLU A 115 25.25 -15.87 1.47
C GLU A 115 26.58 -15.83 0.71
N ASP A 116 27.53 -15.09 1.28
CA ASP A 116 28.93 -15.20 0.93
C ASP A 116 29.24 -16.69 0.99
N PRO A 117 29.63 -17.36 -0.11
CA PRO A 117 30.20 -18.68 0.03
C PRO A 117 31.55 -18.46 0.71
N GLU A 118 31.56 -18.54 2.05
CA GLU A 118 32.78 -18.77 2.80
C GLU A 118 33.42 -20.07 2.28
N GLU A 119 34.53 -19.87 1.55
CA GLU A 119 35.70 -20.74 1.33
C GLU A 119 35.49 -22.11 0.63
#